data_AF-A0A290YZH2-F1
#
_entry.id   AF-A0A290YZH2-F1
#
_cell.length_a   1.000
_cell.length_b   1.000
_cell.length_c   1.000
_cell.angle_alpha   90.00
_cell.angle_beta   90.00
_cell.angle_gamma   90.00
#
_symmetry.space_group_name_H-M   'P 1'
#
loop_
_entity.id
_entity.type
_entity.pdbx_description
1 polymer ?
#
loop_
_entity_poly.entity_id
_entity_poly.type
_entity_poly.pdbx_seq_one_letter_code
_entity_poly.pdbx_strand_id
1 'polypeptide(L)'
;MESTALVRRTPFRLLLLVPALLLTACAAQPLAAPAAPAPDAADHAQVPAPDAAERWDRSGSWSNSSPAQPDTADLAPARASGVVDARTIAVAGGGSVRLLGLAEPGACWSRAAADFLGSLVAQKDLALDGASVRLPGGADLSAQLVSQGMARAEPDAATTLTRAEATARKAGLGLWGAPCGGSDSVVTTPAPTARALAQCTANTSTTPAGLPGSPVLDHDTDGVACA
;
A
#
# COMPACT_ATOMS: atom_id res chain seq x y z
N MET A 1 32.83 41.88 4.76
CA MET A 1 32.94 41.29 3.41
C MET A 1 31.64 40.54 3.16
N GLU A 2 30.59 41.27 2.78
CA GLU A 2 29.27 40.71 2.46
C GLU A 2 29.16 40.61 0.93
N SER A 3 28.99 39.39 0.43
CA SER A 3 28.67 39.14 -0.98
C SER A 3 27.18 38.87 -1.12
N THR A 4 26.44 39.91 -1.50
CA THR A 4 25.03 39.84 -1.87
C THR A 4 24.92 39.31 -3.31
N ALA A 5 24.59 38.03 -3.47
CA ALA A 5 24.34 37.43 -4.77
C ALA A 5 22.88 37.69 -5.21
N LEU A 6 22.72 38.63 -6.15
CA LEU A 6 21.47 39.01 -6.79
C LEU A 6 21.04 37.93 -7.80
N VAL A 7 20.16 37.02 -7.40
CA VAL A 7 19.59 35.99 -8.30
C VAL A 7 18.50 36.63 -9.17
N ARG A 8 18.84 36.90 -10.43
CA ARG A 8 17.88 37.30 -11.47
C ARG A 8 16.95 36.12 -11.79
N ARG A 9 15.70 36.19 -11.34
CA ARG A 9 14.62 35.31 -11.81
C ARG A 9 14.16 35.75 -13.20
N THR A 10 14.49 34.95 -14.20
CA THR A 10 13.92 35.04 -15.54
C THR A 10 12.46 34.57 -15.51
N PRO A 11 11.50 35.31 -16.09
CA PRO A 11 10.11 34.85 -16.22
C PRO A 11 10.05 33.77 -17.30
N PHE A 12 9.97 32.51 -16.88
CA PHE A 12 9.64 31.39 -17.76
C PHE A 12 8.17 31.52 -18.18
N ARG A 13 7.94 32.18 -19.31
CA ARG A 13 6.67 32.17 -20.04
C ARG A 13 6.49 30.77 -20.64
N LEU A 14 5.92 29.86 -19.87
CA LEU A 14 5.53 28.53 -20.35
C LEU A 14 4.34 28.72 -21.29
N LEU A 15 4.59 28.65 -22.61
CA LEU A 15 3.55 28.53 -23.61
C LEU A 15 2.76 27.23 -23.32
N LEU A 16 1.50 27.40 -22.92
CA LEU A 16 0.48 26.36 -22.95
C LEU A 16 0.22 25.96 -24.41
N LEU A 17 0.97 24.97 -24.91
CA LEU A 17 0.52 24.17 -26.04
C LEU A 17 -0.54 23.22 -25.47
N VAL A 18 -1.81 23.58 -25.65
CA VAL A 18 -2.96 22.69 -25.41
C VAL A 18 -2.99 21.70 -26.58
N PRO A 19 -2.65 20.42 -26.41
CA PRO A 19 -3.00 19.45 -27.41
C PRO A 19 -4.51 19.27 -27.33
N ALA A 20 -5.21 19.61 -28.40
CA ALA A 20 -6.59 19.20 -28.63
C ALA A 20 -6.63 17.68 -28.65
N LEU A 21 -6.80 17.08 -27.47
CA LEU A 21 -7.06 15.66 -27.32
C LEU A 21 -8.43 15.42 -27.93
N LEU A 22 -8.44 14.64 -29.02
CA LEU A 22 -9.64 14.10 -29.61
C LEU A 22 -10.50 13.46 -28.50
N LEU A 23 -11.72 13.97 -28.32
CA LEU A 23 -12.80 13.25 -27.67
C LEU A 23 -13.11 12.02 -28.53
N THR A 24 -12.38 10.93 -28.30
CA THR A 24 -12.85 9.61 -28.73
C THR A 24 -14.00 9.24 -27.80
N ALA A 25 -15.22 9.46 -28.29
CA ALA A 25 -16.43 8.97 -27.67
C ALA A 25 -16.31 7.45 -27.48
N CYS A 26 -15.99 7.02 -26.27
CA CYS A 26 -16.20 5.64 -25.84
C CYS A 26 -17.71 5.43 -25.85
N ALA A 27 -18.21 4.85 -26.94
CA ALA A 27 -19.54 4.28 -26.99
C ALA A 27 -19.69 3.35 -25.78
N ALA A 28 -20.59 3.69 -24.88
CA ALA A 28 -21.01 2.86 -23.78
C ALA A 28 -21.57 1.55 -24.36
N GLN A 29 -20.76 0.49 -24.33
CA GLN A 29 -21.27 -0.86 -24.51
C GLN A 29 -22.22 -1.13 -23.34
N PRO A 30 -23.49 -1.49 -23.57
CA PRO A 30 -24.35 -1.96 -22.50
C PRO A 30 -23.77 -3.28 -21.99
N LEU A 31 -23.10 -3.21 -20.84
CA LEU A 31 -22.76 -4.38 -20.05
C LEU A 31 -24.08 -5.04 -19.66
N ALA A 32 -24.41 -6.13 -20.36
CA ALA A 32 -25.43 -7.07 -19.93
C ALA A 32 -25.09 -7.48 -18.49
N ALA A 33 -25.99 -7.14 -17.57
CA ALA A 33 -25.89 -7.53 -16.18
C ALA A 33 -25.80 -9.07 -16.11
N PRO A 34 -24.82 -9.65 -15.41
CA PRO A 34 -24.89 -11.07 -15.07
C PRO A 34 -26.13 -11.27 -14.20
N ALA A 35 -26.99 -12.20 -14.60
CA ALA A 35 -28.14 -12.62 -13.82
C ALA A 35 -27.67 -13.01 -12.41
N ALA A 36 -28.29 -12.37 -11.41
CA ALA A 36 -28.05 -12.70 -10.01
C ALA A 36 -28.38 -14.19 -9.78
N PRO A 37 -27.50 -14.98 -9.14
CA PRO A 37 -27.88 -16.28 -8.64
C PRO A 37 -28.95 -16.09 -7.56
N ALA A 38 -29.99 -16.92 -7.61
CA ALA A 38 -31.05 -16.95 -6.60
C ALA A 38 -30.45 -17.20 -5.20
N PRO A 39 -31.01 -16.58 -4.14
CA PRO A 39 -30.61 -16.91 -2.78
C PRO A 39 -31.13 -18.31 -2.43
N ASP A 40 -30.22 -19.28 -2.36
CA ASP A 40 -30.48 -20.54 -1.65
C ASP A 40 -30.73 -20.23 -0.18
N ALA A 41 -31.97 -20.46 0.25
CA ALA A 41 -32.40 -20.40 1.62
C ALA A 41 -31.76 -21.57 2.39
N ALA A 42 -30.51 -21.38 2.83
CA ALA A 42 -29.87 -22.26 3.79
C ALA A 42 -30.25 -21.82 5.20
N ASP A 43 -31.13 -22.63 5.80
CA ASP A 43 -31.44 -22.74 7.22
C ASP A 43 -30.14 -22.70 8.06
N HIS A 44 -29.91 -21.59 8.77
CA HIS A 44 -28.89 -21.50 9.80
C HIS A 44 -29.56 -21.69 11.16
N ALA A 45 -29.57 -22.95 11.59
CA ALA A 45 -29.70 -23.30 12.99
C ALA A 45 -28.70 -22.50 13.83
N GLN A 46 -29.21 -21.79 14.83
CA GLN A 46 -28.44 -21.11 15.87
C GLN A 46 -27.54 -22.13 16.59
N VAL A 47 -26.22 -21.97 16.41
CA VAL A 47 -25.22 -22.62 17.25
C VAL A 47 -24.95 -21.70 18.45
N PRO A 48 -25.16 -22.16 19.70
CA PRO A 48 -24.79 -21.39 20.88
C PRO A 48 -23.25 -21.24 20.96
N ALA A 49 -22.82 -20.06 21.38
CA ALA A 49 -21.41 -19.69 21.56
C ALA A 49 -20.69 -20.67 22.50
N PRO A 50 -19.43 -21.07 22.19
CA PRO A 50 -18.61 -21.78 23.17
C PRO A 50 -18.16 -20.82 24.26
N ASP A 51 -18.41 -21.23 25.50
CA ASP A 51 -17.93 -20.60 26.73
C ASP A 51 -16.45 -20.23 26.64
N ALA A 52 -16.20 -18.96 26.91
CA ALA A 52 -14.89 -18.41 27.16
C ALA A 52 -14.23 -19.19 28.31
N ALA A 53 -12.99 -19.63 28.10
CA ALA A 53 -12.15 -20.14 29.16
C ALA A 53 -11.94 -19.04 30.22
N GLU A 54 -12.71 -19.13 31.29
CA GLU A 54 -12.65 -18.27 32.46
C GLU A 54 -11.35 -18.50 33.24
N ARG A 55 -10.53 -17.46 33.38
CA ARG A 55 -9.46 -17.42 34.38
C ARG A 55 -10.03 -16.74 35.63
N TRP A 56 -10.32 -17.53 36.66
CA TRP A 56 -10.79 -17.05 37.95
C TRP A 56 -9.65 -16.43 38.76
N ASP A 57 -9.61 -15.10 38.84
CA ASP A 57 -8.93 -14.39 39.93
C ASP A 57 -9.97 -13.95 40.98
N ARG A 58 -9.70 -14.31 42.23
CA ARG A 58 -10.64 -14.32 43.37
C ARG A 58 -10.85 -12.93 44.00
N SER A 59 -11.02 -11.90 43.19
CA SER A 59 -11.36 -10.55 43.67
C SER A 59 -12.22 -9.88 42.61
N GLY A 60 -13.52 -10.18 42.67
CA GLY A 60 -14.53 -9.87 41.66
C GLY A 60 -14.75 -8.36 41.45
N SER A 61 -13.88 -7.74 40.66
CA SER A 61 -14.13 -6.44 40.04
C SER A 61 -13.47 -6.42 38.67
N TRP A 62 -14.25 -6.70 37.63
CA TRP A 62 -13.80 -6.55 36.25
C TRP A 62 -13.89 -5.08 35.85
N SER A 63 -12.75 -4.39 35.88
CA SER A 63 -12.60 -3.13 35.16
C SER A 63 -12.15 -3.47 33.72
N ASN A 64 -13.12 -3.82 32.88
CA ASN A 64 -12.88 -3.88 31.44
C ASN A 64 -12.65 -2.44 30.96
N SER A 65 -11.37 -2.04 30.88
CA SER A 65 -10.98 -0.74 30.33
C SER A 65 -11.12 -0.80 28.81
N SER A 66 -12.37 -0.84 28.35
CA SER A 66 -12.69 -0.49 26.97
C SER A 66 -12.14 0.93 26.76
N PRO A 67 -11.27 1.18 25.77
CA PRO A 67 -10.84 2.54 25.49
C PRO A 67 -12.12 3.33 25.17
N ALA A 68 -12.40 4.35 25.99
CA ALA A 68 -13.58 5.18 25.83
C ALA A 68 -13.60 5.69 24.38
N GLN A 69 -14.64 5.32 23.63
CA GLN A 69 -14.86 5.92 22.32
C GLN A 69 -15.08 7.41 22.57
N PRO A 70 -14.31 8.30 21.92
CA PRO A 70 -14.50 9.73 22.08
C PRO A 70 -15.92 10.10 21.64
N ASP A 71 -16.68 10.73 22.54
CA ASP A 71 -18.02 11.25 22.26
C ASP A 71 -17.96 12.19 21.04
N THR A 72 -18.90 12.00 20.12
CA THR A 72 -19.03 12.72 18.84
C THR A 72 -19.57 14.15 19.04
N ALA A 73 -19.02 14.87 20.02
CA ALA A 73 -19.28 16.29 20.23
C ALA A 73 -18.27 17.08 19.41
N ASP A 74 -18.76 17.79 18.38
CA ASP A 74 -18.06 18.86 17.63
C ASP A 74 -16.54 18.76 17.70
N LEU A 75 -15.99 17.71 17.06
CA LEU A 75 -14.58 17.37 17.19
C LEU A 75 -13.78 18.46 16.50
N ALA A 76 -13.21 19.34 17.32
CA ALA A 76 -12.26 20.35 16.88
C ALA A 76 -11.23 19.71 15.92
N PRO A 77 -10.81 20.42 14.87
CA PRO A 77 -9.87 19.88 13.89
C PRO A 77 -8.66 19.26 14.57
N ALA A 78 -8.45 17.98 14.28
CA ALA A 78 -7.39 17.17 14.88
C ALA A 78 -6.11 17.34 14.05
N ARG A 79 -5.04 17.85 14.66
CA ARG A 79 -3.75 17.95 13.97
C ARG A 79 -2.98 16.65 14.14
N ALA A 80 -2.50 16.05 13.04
CA ALA A 80 -1.63 14.89 13.13
C ALA A 80 -0.26 15.28 13.75
N SER A 81 0.19 14.53 14.75
CA SER A 81 1.52 14.66 15.35
C SER A 81 2.51 13.65 14.77
N GLY A 82 2.03 12.54 14.20
CA GLY A 82 2.85 11.52 13.57
C GLY A 82 2.01 10.34 13.06
N VAL A 83 2.69 9.30 12.61
CA VAL A 83 2.08 8.04 12.16
C VAL A 83 2.63 6.91 13.02
N VAL A 84 1.73 6.10 13.59
CA VAL A 84 2.09 4.93 14.40
C VAL A 84 2.29 3.73 13.47
N ASP A 85 1.36 3.53 12.53
CA ASP A 85 1.40 2.51 11.50
C ASP A 85 0.56 2.96 10.28
N ALA A 86 0.54 2.17 9.20
CA ALA A 86 -0.17 2.52 7.97
C ALA A 86 -1.71 2.65 8.09
N ARG A 87 -2.30 2.27 9.24
CA ARG A 87 -3.71 2.43 9.57
C ARG A 87 -3.95 3.31 10.81
N THR A 88 -2.91 3.84 11.46
CA THR A 88 -3.02 4.54 12.75
C THR A 88 -2.20 5.82 12.77
N ILE A 89 -2.86 6.95 13.01
CA ILE A 89 -2.26 8.28 13.06
C ILE A 89 -2.24 8.76 14.50
N ALA A 90 -1.10 9.27 14.97
CA ALA A 90 -1.02 9.97 16.25
C ALA A 90 -1.53 11.40 16.09
N VAL A 91 -2.33 11.87 17.04
CA VAL A 91 -2.92 13.21 17.04
C VAL A 91 -2.25 14.07 18.12
N ALA A 92 -2.07 15.37 17.82
CA ALA A 92 -1.63 16.37 18.78
C ALA A 92 -2.66 16.42 19.93
N GLY A 93 -2.24 16.01 21.13
CA GLY A 93 -3.14 15.75 22.27
C GLY A 93 -2.94 14.35 22.89
N GLY A 94 -2.09 13.51 22.27
CA GLY A 94 -1.69 12.21 22.83
C GLY A 94 -2.62 11.05 22.48
N GLY A 95 -3.65 11.30 21.67
CA GLY A 95 -4.53 10.27 21.13
C GLY A 95 -3.99 9.63 19.85
N SER A 96 -4.62 8.55 19.41
CA SER A 96 -4.40 7.92 18.11
C SER A 96 -5.73 7.63 17.43
N VAL A 97 -5.78 7.80 16.12
CA VAL A 97 -6.96 7.55 15.29
C VAL A 97 -6.65 6.43 14.32
N ARG A 98 -7.47 5.37 14.36
CA ARG A 98 -7.38 4.23 13.43
C ARG A 98 -8.29 4.48 12.23
N LEU A 99 -7.74 4.32 11.04
CA LEU A 99 -8.45 4.37 9.77
C LEU A 99 -9.28 3.09 9.61
N LEU A 100 -10.60 3.22 9.49
CA LEU A 100 -11.49 2.09 9.33
C LEU A 100 -11.53 1.57 7.89
N GLY A 101 -11.90 0.30 7.75
CA GLY A 101 -12.04 -0.38 6.46
C GLY A 101 -10.73 -0.73 5.76
N LEU A 102 -9.58 -0.50 6.43
CA LEU A 102 -8.26 -0.86 5.91
C LEU A 102 -7.73 -2.11 6.60
N ALA A 103 -7.18 -3.03 5.80
CA ALA A 103 -6.57 -4.25 6.29
C ALA A 103 -5.26 -3.96 7.05
N GLU A 104 -4.84 -4.92 7.88
CA GLU A 104 -3.57 -4.83 8.58
C GLU A 104 -2.37 -4.77 7.61
N PRO A 105 -1.41 -3.86 7.81
CA PRO A 105 -0.29 -3.74 6.91
C PRO A 105 0.69 -4.92 6.97
N GLY A 106 0.90 -5.55 5.82
CA GLY A 106 1.88 -6.61 5.63
C GLY A 106 3.32 -6.10 5.68
N ALA A 107 4.25 -6.96 6.11
CA ALA A 107 5.67 -6.64 6.25
C ALA A 107 6.32 -6.09 4.97
N CYS A 108 5.87 -6.51 3.78
CA CYS A 108 6.45 -6.04 2.52
C CYS A 108 6.22 -4.55 2.25
N TRP A 109 5.07 -4.03 2.64
CA TRP A 109 4.59 -2.71 2.21
C TRP A 109 4.27 -1.77 3.37
N SER A 110 4.25 -2.25 4.62
CA SER A 110 3.91 -1.49 5.83
C SER A 110 4.71 -0.20 5.98
N ARG A 111 6.03 -0.25 5.75
CA ARG A 111 6.91 0.91 5.89
C ARG A 111 6.60 1.98 4.85
N ALA A 112 6.53 1.61 3.57
CA ALA A 112 6.24 2.55 2.50
C ALA A 112 4.85 3.20 2.69
N ALA A 113 3.87 2.42 3.15
CA ALA A 113 2.54 2.92 3.47
C ALA A 113 2.53 3.90 4.65
N ALA A 114 3.27 3.62 5.73
CA ALA A 114 3.39 4.53 6.86
C ALA A 114 4.10 5.84 6.48
N ASP A 115 5.17 5.77 5.68
CA ASP A 115 5.89 6.95 5.19
C ASP A 115 4.98 7.82 4.29
N PHE A 116 4.22 7.17 3.39
CA PHE A 116 3.25 7.86 2.54
C PHE A 116 2.14 8.53 3.36
N LEU A 117 1.54 7.81 4.31
CA LEU A 117 0.55 8.36 5.23
C LEU A 117 1.11 9.56 5.98
N GLY A 118 2.35 9.46 6.48
CA GLY A 118 3.05 10.54 7.15
C GLY A 118 3.16 11.80 6.28
N SER A 119 3.54 11.63 5.01
CA SER A 119 3.61 12.73 4.05
C SER A 119 2.25 13.37 3.75
N LEU A 120 1.16 12.59 3.80
CA LEU A 120 -0.18 13.10 3.55
C LEU A 120 -0.72 13.93 4.71
N VAL A 121 -0.43 13.53 5.96
CA VAL A 121 -1.03 14.15 7.16
C VAL A 121 -0.11 15.15 7.84
N ALA A 122 1.19 15.17 7.50
CA ALA A 122 2.15 16.10 8.08
C ALA A 122 1.67 17.56 7.97
N GLN A 123 1.56 18.22 9.12
CA GLN A 123 1.16 19.63 9.23
C GLN A 123 -0.24 19.93 8.65
N LYS A 124 -1.12 18.93 8.55
CA LYS A 124 -2.51 19.12 8.11
C LYS A 124 -3.47 19.00 9.28
N ASP A 125 -4.51 19.81 9.21
CA ASP A 125 -5.65 19.70 10.09
C ASP A 125 -6.61 18.66 9.50
N LEU A 126 -6.88 17.61 10.27
CA LEU A 126 -7.74 16.50 9.89
C LEU A 126 -9.14 16.73 10.48
N ALA A 127 -10.17 16.52 9.67
CA ALA A 127 -11.55 16.50 10.15
C ALA A 127 -11.96 15.06 10.47
N LEU A 128 -12.46 14.84 11.68
CA LEU A 128 -12.98 13.55 12.11
C LEU A 128 -14.50 13.55 11.90
N ASP A 129 -14.97 12.74 10.95
CA ASP A 129 -16.37 12.63 10.54
C ASP A 129 -16.88 11.25 10.97
N GLY A 130 -17.28 11.14 12.23
CA GLY A 130 -17.56 9.88 12.89
C GLY A 130 -16.30 9.01 12.93
N ALA A 131 -16.29 7.94 12.13
CA ALA A 131 -15.16 7.02 12.03
C ALA A 131 -14.26 7.25 10.80
N SER A 132 -14.59 8.24 9.97
CA SER A 132 -13.80 8.59 8.78
C SER A 132 -12.88 9.77 9.08
N VAL A 133 -11.70 9.77 8.47
CA VAL A 133 -10.72 10.85 8.60
C VAL A 133 -10.64 11.58 7.28
N ARG A 134 -10.98 12.87 7.27
CA ARG A 134 -10.99 13.70 6.06
C ARG A 134 -9.79 14.65 6.04
N LEU A 135 -9.16 14.73 4.89
CA LEU A 135 -8.12 15.71 4.58
C LEU A 135 -8.72 17.10 4.34
N PRO A 136 -7.91 18.18 4.41
CA PRO A 136 -8.30 19.49 3.90
C PRO A 136 -8.77 19.38 2.45
N GLY A 137 -10.01 19.81 2.17
CA GLY A 137 -10.68 19.60 0.88
C GLY A 137 -11.71 18.47 0.86
N GLY A 138 -11.90 17.76 1.98
CA GLY A 138 -13.01 16.82 2.19
C GLY A 138 -12.78 15.39 1.68
N ALA A 139 -11.60 15.11 1.11
CA ALA A 139 -11.23 13.77 0.65
C ALA A 139 -11.06 12.80 1.83
N ASP A 140 -11.62 11.60 1.70
CA ASP A 140 -11.46 10.53 2.69
C ASP A 140 -10.04 9.94 2.62
N LEU A 141 -9.37 9.90 3.77
CA LEU A 141 -7.97 9.49 3.88
C LEU A 141 -7.80 7.99 3.58
N SER A 142 -8.73 7.15 4.02
CA SER A 142 -8.71 5.70 3.73
C SER A 142 -8.81 5.45 2.23
N ALA A 143 -9.76 6.10 1.54
CA ALA A 143 -9.94 6.00 0.10
C ALA A 143 -8.72 6.50 -0.68
N GLN A 144 -8.06 7.55 -0.18
CA GLN A 144 -6.84 8.08 -0.78
C GLN A 144 -5.68 7.07 -0.69
N LEU A 145 -5.46 6.45 0.49
CA LEU A 145 -4.42 5.43 0.67
C LEU A 145 -4.63 4.24 -0.27
N VAL A 146 -5.87 3.73 -0.33
CA VAL A 146 -6.21 2.57 -1.16
C VAL A 146 -6.04 2.90 -2.65
N SER A 147 -6.47 4.09 -3.08
CA SER A 147 -6.35 4.53 -4.48
C SER A 147 -4.88 4.67 -4.94
N GLN A 148 -3.95 4.93 -4.02
CA GLN A 148 -2.51 5.00 -4.29
C GLN A 148 -1.82 3.63 -4.11
N GLY A 149 -2.57 2.57 -3.78
CA GLY A 149 -2.03 1.25 -3.51
C GLY A 149 -1.19 1.18 -2.23
N MET A 150 -1.43 2.06 -1.25
CA MET A 150 -0.72 2.09 0.03
C MET A 150 -1.50 1.43 1.16
N ALA A 151 -2.70 0.94 0.88
CA ALA A 151 -3.50 0.13 1.80
C ALA A 151 -4.36 -0.86 1.00
N ARG A 152 -4.80 -1.93 1.67
CA ARG A 152 -5.86 -2.81 1.17
C ARG A 152 -7.15 -2.52 1.89
N ALA A 153 -8.27 -2.76 1.23
CA ALA A 153 -9.56 -2.76 1.87
C ALA A 153 -9.73 -4.07 2.69
N GLU A 154 -10.39 -3.98 3.84
CA GLU A 154 -10.90 -5.17 4.55
C GLU A 154 -11.98 -5.89 3.69
N PRO A 155 -12.26 -7.19 3.92
CA PRO A 155 -13.31 -7.92 3.18
C PRO A 155 -14.69 -7.25 3.23
N ASP A 156 -15.03 -6.65 4.37
CA ASP A 156 -16.32 -5.98 4.60
C ASP A 156 -16.23 -4.44 4.47
N ALA A 157 -15.20 -3.95 3.79
CA ALA A 157 -15.02 -2.53 3.57
C ALA A 157 -16.13 -1.92 2.69
N ALA A 158 -16.31 -0.60 2.81
CA ALA A 158 -17.23 0.13 1.95
C ALA A 158 -16.88 -0.05 0.46
N THR A 159 -17.90 -0.09 -0.41
CA THR A 159 -17.75 -0.31 -1.86
C THR A 159 -16.79 0.68 -2.54
N THR A 160 -16.66 1.90 -1.98
CA THR A 160 -15.70 2.90 -2.44
C THR A 160 -14.26 2.44 -2.29
N LEU A 161 -13.91 1.80 -1.17
CA LEU A 161 -12.57 1.26 -0.91
C LEU A 161 -12.29 0.07 -1.83
N THR A 162 -13.23 -0.86 -1.99
CA THR A 162 -13.06 -2.02 -2.90
C THR A 162 -12.81 -1.57 -4.35
N ARG A 163 -13.51 -0.53 -4.82
CA ARG A 163 -13.32 0.03 -6.17
C ARG A 163 -11.97 0.74 -6.32
N ALA A 164 -11.58 1.52 -5.31
CA ALA A 164 -10.26 2.16 -5.26
C ALA A 164 -9.15 1.09 -5.34
N GLU A 165 -9.30 -0.01 -4.60
CA GLU A 165 -8.32 -1.09 -4.56
C GLU A 165 -8.19 -1.76 -5.94
N ALA A 166 -9.32 -2.12 -6.55
CA ALA A 166 -9.33 -2.73 -7.88
C ALA A 166 -8.64 -1.83 -8.92
N THR A 167 -8.80 -0.51 -8.81
CA THR A 167 -8.16 0.47 -9.68
C THR A 167 -6.65 0.52 -9.44
N ALA A 168 -6.20 0.62 -8.19
CA ALA A 168 -4.79 0.62 -7.83
C ALA A 168 -4.09 -0.68 -8.23
N ARG A 169 -4.77 -1.83 -8.06
CA ARG A 169 -4.27 -3.15 -8.45
C ARG A 169 -4.11 -3.26 -9.95
N LYS A 170 -5.10 -2.83 -10.74
CA LYS A 170 -5.01 -2.81 -12.20
C LYS A 170 -3.87 -1.92 -12.71
N ALA A 171 -3.59 -0.83 -12.00
CA ALA A 171 -2.51 0.10 -12.33
C ALA A 171 -1.14 -0.32 -11.79
N GLY A 172 -1.05 -1.39 -10.98
CA GLY A 172 0.21 -1.82 -10.35
C GLY A 172 0.81 -0.78 -9.40
N LEU A 173 -0.02 0.03 -8.74
CA LEU A 173 0.43 1.09 -7.85
C LEU A 173 0.79 0.56 -6.45
N GLY A 174 1.81 1.18 -5.83
CA GLY A 174 2.21 0.90 -4.45
C GLY A 174 2.47 -0.59 -4.20
N LEU A 175 1.77 -1.15 -3.22
CA LEU A 175 1.88 -2.55 -2.81
C LEU A 175 1.51 -3.55 -3.92
N TRP A 176 0.75 -3.13 -4.93
CA TRP A 176 0.37 -3.96 -6.08
C TRP A 176 1.46 -4.07 -7.15
N GLY A 177 2.46 -3.19 -7.12
CA GLY A 177 3.65 -3.24 -7.97
C GLY A 177 4.78 -4.06 -7.35
N ALA A 178 5.89 -4.18 -8.08
CA ALA A 178 7.12 -4.75 -7.52
C ALA A 178 7.66 -3.88 -6.35
N PRO A 179 8.26 -4.47 -5.30
CA PRO A 179 8.60 -5.89 -5.15
C PRO A 179 7.49 -6.73 -4.51
N CYS A 180 6.42 -6.12 -4.00
CA CYS A 180 5.42 -6.84 -3.20
C CYS A 180 4.41 -7.61 -4.04
N GLY A 181 4.00 -7.08 -5.20
CA GLY A 181 3.06 -7.74 -6.10
C GLY A 181 1.74 -8.12 -5.45
N GLY A 182 1.29 -7.36 -4.45
CA GLY A 182 0.12 -7.70 -3.63
C GLY A 182 0.36 -8.81 -2.62
N SER A 183 1.61 -9.05 -2.20
CA SER A 183 1.97 -9.97 -1.11
C SER A 183 2.23 -9.22 0.19
N ASP A 184 1.85 -9.82 1.32
CA ASP A 184 2.12 -9.25 2.64
C ASP A 184 3.54 -9.58 3.15
N SER A 185 4.17 -10.60 2.57
CA SER A 185 5.55 -10.98 2.84
C SER A 185 6.47 -10.55 1.70
N VAL A 186 7.68 -10.11 2.04
CA VAL A 186 8.74 -9.97 1.06
C VAL A 186 9.15 -11.38 0.67
N VAL A 187 9.08 -11.72 -0.63
CA VAL A 187 9.73 -12.93 -1.13
C VAL A 187 11.21 -12.71 -0.93
N THR A 188 11.79 -13.30 0.11
CA THR A 188 13.24 -13.37 0.25
C THR A 188 13.73 -14.27 -0.87
N THR A 189 14.31 -13.68 -1.91
CA THR A 189 15.08 -14.45 -2.88
C THR A 189 16.09 -15.27 -2.08
N PRO A 190 16.06 -16.61 -2.16
CA PRO A 190 17.03 -17.43 -1.45
C PRO A 190 18.42 -16.92 -1.79
N ALA A 191 19.26 -16.67 -0.77
CA ALA A 191 20.65 -16.33 -1.03
C ALA A 191 21.24 -17.40 -1.95
N PRO A 192 21.98 -17.04 -3.02
CA PRO A 192 22.58 -18.02 -3.90
C PRO A 192 23.41 -18.97 -3.03
N THR A 193 23.08 -20.25 -3.07
CA THR A 193 23.82 -21.24 -2.30
C THR A 193 25.27 -21.25 -2.80
N ALA A 194 26.24 -21.39 -1.89
CA ALA A 194 27.67 -21.42 -2.23
C ALA A 194 28.03 -22.47 -3.31
N ARG A 195 27.16 -23.48 -3.51
CA ARG A 195 27.28 -24.49 -4.56
C ARG A 195 27.09 -23.93 -5.98
N ALA A 196 26.24 -22.92 -6.17
CA ALA A 196 26.07 -22.24 -7.45
C ALA A 196 27.30 -21.38 -7.81
N LEU A 197 27.93 -20.76 -6.81
CA LEU A 197 29.18 -20.00 -7.00
C LEU A 197 30.37 -20.92 -7.36
N ALA A 198 30.44 -22.12 -6.78
CA ALA A 198 31.50 -23.09 -7.07
C ALA A 198 31.49 -23.60 -8.52
N GLN A 199 30.32 -23.68 -9.15
CA GLN A 199 30.18 -24.14 -10.54
C GLN A 199 30.67 -23.11 -11.56
N CYS A 200 30.68 -21.81 -11.22
CA CYS A 200 31.22 -20.77 -12.09
C CYS A 200 32.75 -20.76 -12.10
N THR A 201 33.41 -21.13 -11.00
CA THR A 201 34.88 -21.18 -10.91
C THR A 201 35.52 -22.43 -11.53
N ALA A 202 34.75 -23.47 -11.84
CA ALA A 202 35.29 -24.74 -12.33
C ALA A 202 35.52 -24.78 -13.86
N ASN A 203 34.92 -23.87 -14.63
CA ASN A 203 34.95 -23.94 -16.10
C ASN A 203 36.06 -23.09 -16.78
N THR A 204 36.89 -22.37 -16.03
CA THR A 204 37.98 -21.54 -16.60
C THR A 204 39.31 -22.26 -16.82
N SER A 205 39.38 -23.59 -16.71
CA SER A 205 40.66 -24.31 -16.82
C SER A 205 40.60 -25.46 -17.82
N THR A 206 40.57 -25.13 -19.12
CA THR A 206 41.32 -25.83 -20.18
C THR A 206 41.30 -24.93 -21.40
N THR A 207 42.29 -24.02 -21.51
CA THR A 207 42.63 -23.41 -22.79
C THR A 207 43.58 -24.39 -23.50
N PRO A 208 43.12 -25.16 -24.51
CA PRO A 208 44.06 -25.76 -25.44
C PRO A 208 44.74 -24.64 -26.22
N ALA A 209 46.06 -24.69 -26.33
CA ALA A 209 46.84 -23.79 -27.16
C ALA A 209 46.40 -23.96 -28.63
N GLY A 210 45.43 -23.16 -29.06
CA GLY A 210 44.79 -23.26 -30.36
C GLY A 210 44.78 -21.91 -31.06
N LEU A 211 45.73 -21.75 -31.98
CA LEU A 211 45.78 -20.93 -33.19
C LEU A 211 45.17 -19.49 -33.17
N PRO A 212 45.95 -18.46 -33.55
CA PRO A 212 45.42 -17.12 -33.76
C PRO A 212 44.45 -17.10 -34.94
N GLY A 213 43.18 -16.74 -34.69
CA GLY A 213 42.26 -16.30 -35.77
C GLY A 213 40.78 -16.68 -35.68
N SER A 214 40.32 -17.48 -34.71
CA SER A 214 38.91 -17.90 -34.68
C SER A 214 38.11 -17.17 -33.60
N PRO A 215 36.99 -16.49 -33.94
CA PRO A 215 36.04 -15.99 -32.95
C PRO A 215 35.39 -17.19 -32.23
N VAL A 216 35.56 -17.24 -30.90
CA VAL A 216 34.90 -18.24 -30.05
C VAL A 216 33.41 -17.90 -30.04
N LEU A 217 32.63 -18.69 -30.78
CA LEU A 217 31.19 -18.74 -30.64
C LEU A 217 30.90 -19.60 -29.41
N ASP A 218 30.46 -18.96 -28.33
CA ASP A 218 29.90 -19.61 -27.15
C ASP A 218 28.77 -20.55 -27.60
N HIS A 219 28.88 -21.85 -27.27
CA HIS A 219 27.99 -22.89 -27.78
C HIS A 219 26.73 -23.06 -26.93
N ASP A 220 26.70 -22.42 -25.75
CA ASP A 220 25.57 -22.47 -24.84
C ASP A 220 24.71 -21.22 -25.08
N THR A 221 23.62 -21.39 -25.84
CA THR A 221 22.73 -20.29 -26.28
C THR A 221 21.89 -19.69 -25.13
N ASP A 222 22.27 -19.91 -23.87
CA ASP A 222 21.52 -19.46 -22.70
C ASP A 222 21.88 -18.04 -22.23
N GLY A 223 22.93 -17.42 -22.79
CA GLY A 223 23.18 -15.99 -22.66
C GLY A 223 23.50 -15.52 -21.24
N VAL A 224 23.85 -16.44 -20.33
CA VAL A 224 24.29 -16.10 -18.97
C VAL A 224 25.81 -15.99 -18.97
N ALA A 225 26.32 -14.81 -19.31
CA ALA A 225 27.71 -14.49 -19.04
C ALA A 225 27.93 -14.47 -17.52
N CYS A 226 28.81 -15.33 -17.04
CA CYS A 226 29.36 -15.21 -15.69
C CYS A 226 30.20 -13.91 -15.65
N ALA A 227 29.77 -12.93 -14.86
CA ALA A 227 30.45 -11.65 -14.67
C ALA A 227 31.49 -11.70 -13.55
#